data_AF-A0A8H6MTG8-F1
#
_entry.id   AF-A0A8H6MTG8-F1
#
_cell.length_a   1.000
_cell.length_b   1.000
_cell.length_c   1.000
_cell.angle_alpha   90.00
_cell.angle_beta   90.00
_cell.angle_gamma   90.00
#
_symmetry.space_group_name_H-M   'P 1'
#
loop_
_entity.id
_entity.type
_entity.pdbx_description
1 polymer ?
#
loop_
_entity_poly.entity_id
_entity_poly.type
_entity_poly.pdbx_seq_one_letter_code
_entity_poly.pdbx_strand_id
1 'polypeptide(L)'
;MAYQVPSDPHHDDEANQAPVRNLYSPLLATNTEAREVALQKMPQTRPYDPERDFLYIGNSTFYNFCEACGRDDWPSATRRLALALPVVDRGVWLPIAMKHLPRLESISIVYPKTAGDIDRLERVAVPRSGYRVLRPLTQEERDAVHVTADFWAENIFDPLHVVWRKSLSEHVDSARDDLSVNARREKVPSWSHETQRLCFDVVCFDRIS
;
A
#
# COMPACT_ATOMS: atom_id res chain seq x y z
N MET A 1 77.96 0.18 3.03
CA MET A 1 77.13 1.12 3.82
C MET A 1 75.97 0.36 4.41
N ALA A 2 75.78 0.42 5.73
CA ALA A 2 74.65 -0.19 6.45
C ALA A 2 74.42 0.57 7.76
N TYR A 3 73.19 1.01 8.00
CA TYR A 3 72.64 1.65 9.21
C TYR A 3 71.10 1.67 9.01
N GLN A 4 70.19 1.66 9.99
CA GLN A 4 70.05 1.13 11.35
C GLN A 4 68.58 1.46 11.74
N VAL A 5 67.96 0.68 12.63
CA VAL A 5 66.55 0.77 13.12
C VAL A 5 66.50 1.72 14.35
N PRO A 6 65.47 2.58 14.63
CA PRO A 6 64.16 2.23 15.26
C PRO A 6 62.97 3.14 14.79
N SER A 7 61.74 3.20 15.35
CA SER A 7 61.12 2.67 16.60
C SER A 7 59.61 2.37 16.43
N ASP A 8 59.03 1.63 17.38
CA ASP A 8 57.58 1.64 17.77
C ASP A 8 57.29 2.84 18.72
N PRO A 9 56.06 3.39 18.86
CA PRO A 9 55.06 2.76 19.75
C PRO A 9 53.55 3.01 19.51
N HIS A 10 52.73 2.11 20.08
CA HIS A 10 51.37 2.28 20.63
C HIS A 10 50.46 3.43 20.13
N HIS A 11 49.34 3.03 19.51
CA HIS A 11 48.01 3.40 20.01
C HIS A 11 47.12 2.16 20.01
N ASP A 12 46.76 1.68 21.20
CA ASP A 12 45.45 1.08 21.40
C ASP A 12 44.42 2.19 21.23
N ASP A 13 43.43 2.02 20.36
CA ASP A 13 42.07 2.43 20.73
C ASP A 13 40.99 1.85 19.79
N GLU A 14 39.83 1.66 20.40
CA GLU A 14 38.50 1.54 19.82
C GLU A 14 38.25 0.46 18.72
N ALA A 15 37.53 -0.55 19.16
CA ALA A 15 36.26 -1.05 18.61
C ALA A 15 35.71 -0.49 17.27
N ASN A 16 34.75 -1.26 16.73
CA ASN A 16 33.80 -0.82 15.68
C ASN A 16 34.45 -0.82 14.27
N GLN A 17 34.21 -1.79 13.39
CA GLN A 17 32.91 -2.33 13.00
C GLN A 17 33.08 -3.69 12.32
N ALA A 18 32.12 -4.61 12.54
CA ALA A 18 31.97 -5.75 11.64
C ALA A 18 31.72 -5.22 10.21
N PRO A 19 32.34 -5.79 9.15
CA PRO A 19 32.06 -5.34 7.80
C PRO A 19 30.58 -5.60 7.49
N VAL A 20 29.82 -4.51 7.31
CA VAL A 20 28.38 -4.54 7.00
C VAL A 20 28.17 -5.07 5.58
N ARG A 21 28.38 -6.37 5.40
CA ARG A 21 28.06 -7.13 4.19
C ARG A 21 26.56 -7.41 4.15
N ASN A 22 25.78 -6.36 3.97
CA ASN A 22 24.34 -6.44 3.71
C ASN A 22 23.86 -5.36 2.72
N LEU A 23 24.76 -4.93 1.82
CA LEU A 23 24.51 -3.83 0.88
C LEU A 23 23.65 -4.19 -0.35
N TYR A 24 23.31 -5.47 -0.57
CA TYR A 24 22.43 -5.89 -1.67
C TYR A 24 21.44 -6.96 -1.20
N SER A 25 20.34 -6.49 -0.59
CA SER A 25 19.17 -7.31 -0.31
C SER A 25 18.11 -7.07 -1.40
N PRO A 26 17.70 -8.08 -2.19
CA PRO A 26 16.67 -7.96 -3.23
C PRO A 26 15.28 -7.56 -2.71
N LEU A 27 15.12 -7.45 -1.40
CA LEU A 27 13.92 -6.94 -0.73
C LEU A 27 13.79 -5.40 -0.85
N LEU A 28 14.87 -4.72 -1.25
CA LEU A 28 14.99 -3.26 -1.37
C LEU A 28 14.49 -2.67 -2.71
N ALA A 29 13.53 -3.32 -3.38
CA ALA A 29 12.86 -2.79 -4.58
C ALA A 29 11.32 -2.81 -4.50
N THR A 30 10.77 -3.42 -3.44
CA THR A 30 9.57 -4.26 -3.63
C THR A 30 8.20 -3.65 -3.33
N ASN A 31 7.99 -2.37 -3.63
CA ASN A 31 6.63 -1.85 -3.75
C ASN A 31 6.22 -1.54 -5.19
N THR A 32 7.15 -1.29 -6.11
CA THR A 32 6.79 -0.99 -7.50
C THR A 32 6.56 -2.27 -8.31
N GLU A 33 7.53 -3.19 -8.31
CA GLU A 33 7.50 -4.38 -9.17
C GLU A 33 6.38 -5.35 -8.81
N ALA A 34 6.07 -5.55 -7.52
CA ALA A 34 4.99 -6.44 -7.09
C ALA A 34 3.60 -6.01 -7.60
N ARG A 35 3.41 -4.72 -7.97
CA ARG A 35 2.13 -4.15 -8.41
C ARG A 35 1.80 -4.43 -9.86
N GLU A 36 2.78 -4.27 -10.74
CA GLU A 36 2.57 -4.38 -12.19
C GLU A 36 2.70 -5.83 -12.66
N VAL A 37 3.51 -6.65 -11.99
CA VAL A 37 3.79 -8.02 -12.43
C VAL A 37 2.55 -8.91 -12.40
N ALA A 38 1.87 -9.00 -11.26
CA ALA A 38 0.79 -9.97 -11.08
C ALA A 38 -0.44 -9.67 -11.97
N LEU A 39 -0.56 -8.45 -12.49
CA LEU A 39 -1.71 -7.98 -13.26
C LEU A 39 -1.38 -7.56 -14.71
N GLN A 40 -0.09 -7.45 -15.07
CA GLN A 40 0.36 -7.02 -16.41
C GLN A 40 1.55 -7.83 -16.99
N LYS A 41 2.04 -8.88 -16.31
CA LYS A 41 3.07 -9.83 -16.81
C LYS A 41 4.40 -9.18 -17.26
N MET A 42 4.83 -8.10 -16.61
CA MET A 42 6.11 -7.46 -16.92
C MET A 42 7.32 -8.25 -16.37
N PRO A 43 8.53 -8.09 -16.97
CA PRO A 43 9.75 -8.73 -16.46
C PRO A 43 10.08 -8.27 -15.04
N GLN A 44 10.41 -9.21 -14.15
CA GLN A 44 10.77 -8.91 -12.75
C GLN A 44 12.28 -8.86 -12.54
N THR A 45 12.76 -8.06 -11.58
CA THR A 45 14.07 -8.33 -10.95
C THR A 45 13.98 -9.42 -9.87
N ARG A 46 12.83 -9.57 -9.17
CA ARG A 46 12.56 -10.74 -8.31
C ARG A 46 11.08 -11.15 -8.24
N PRO A 47 10.75 -12.41 -7.89
CA PRO A 47 9.38 -12.87 -7.63
C PRO A 47 8.65 -12.09 -6.53
N TYR A 48 7.32 -12.05 -6.60
CA TYR A 48 6.44 -11.60 -5.51
C TYR A 48 6.45 -12.60 -4.34
N ASP A 49 6.63 -12.11 -3.13
CA ASP A 49 6.59 -12.89 -1.89
C ASP A 49 5.36 -12.48 -1.06
N PRO A 50 4.26 -13.27 -1.06
CA PRO A 50 3.03 -12.93 -0.34
C PRO A 50 3.21 -12.86 1.19
N GLU A 51 4.26 -13.47 1.74
CA GLU A 51 4.57 -13.40 3.18
C GLU A 51 5.21 -12.06 3.55
N ARG A 52 5.85 -11.36 2.60
CA ARG A 52 6.67 -10.15 2.86
C ARG A 52 6.22 -8.87 2.16
N ASP A 53 5.64 -9.00 0.97
CA ASP A 53 5.30 -7.87 0.11
C ASP A 53 3.85 -7.39 0.36
N PHE A 54 3.55 -6.18 -0.09
CA PHE A 54 2.17 -5.70 -0.25
C PHE A 54 1.76 -5.87 -1.71
N LEU A 55 0.67 -6.58 -1.97
CA LEU A 55 -0.01 -6.46 -3.27
C LEU A 55 -0.70 -5.09 -3.29
N TYR A 56 -0.45 -4.26 -4.30
CA TYR A 56 -1.23 -3.02 -4.45
C TYR A 56 -2.00 -2.92 -5.75
N ILE A 57 -3.18 -2.34 -5.58
CA ILE A 57 -4.18 -2.19 -6.61
C ILE A 57 -4.34 -0.70 -6.91
N GLY A 58 -3.86 -0.31 -8.09
CA GLY A 58 -4.07 1.01 -8.65
C GLY A 58 -5.44 1.09 -9.31
N ASN A 59 -5.94 2.31 -9.52
CA ASN A 59 -7.24 2.52 -10.18
C ASN A 59 -7.32 1.89 -11.59
N SER A 60 -6.19 1.78 -12.31
CA SER A 60 -6.09 1.13 -13.62
C SER A 60 -5.94 -0.40 -13.56
N THR A 61 -5.57 -0.98 -12.42
CA THR A 61 -5.34 -2.43 -12.26
C THR A 61 -6.45 -3.15 -11.50
N PHE A 62 -7.39 -2.40 -10.90
CA PHE A 62 -8.50 -2.92 -10.11
C PHE A 62 -9.35 -3.98 -10.80
N TYR A 63 -9.79 -3.73 -12.04
CA TYR A 63 -10.62 -4.70 -12.77
C TYR A 63 -9.86 -6.00 -13.07
N ASN A 64 -8.61 -5.90 -13.52
CA ASN A 64 -7.74 -7.07 -13.74
C ASN A 64 -7.55 -7.88 -12.44
N PHE A 65 -7.43 -7.20 -11.29
CA PHE A 65 -7.33 -7.84 -9.99
C PHE A 65 -8.62 -8.58 -9.60
N CYS A 66 -9.79 -7.95 -9.78
CA CYS A 66 -11.08 -8.61 -9.57
C CYS A 66 -11.26 -9.85 -10.46
N GLU A 67 -10.83 -9.78 -11.74
CA GLU A 67 -10.83 -10.96 -12.63
C GLU A 67 -9.85 -12.05 -12.17
N ALA A 68 -8.62 -11.68 -11.79
CA ALA A 68 -7.60 -12.62 -11.34
C ALA A 68 -8.04 -13.36 -10.07
N CYS A 69 -8.63 -12.68 -9.09
CA CYS A 69 -9.22 -13.31 -7.91
C CYS A 69 -10.22 -14.43 -8.25
N GLY A 70 -10.99 -14.29 -9.33
CA GLY A 70 -11.97 -15.30 -9.76
C GLY A 70 -11.43 -16.40 -10.67
N ARG A 71 -10.17 -16.34 -11.11
CA ARG A 71 -9.60 -17.24 -12.15
C ARG A 71 -8.25 -17.88 -11.79
N ASP A 72 -7.43 -17.20 -11.00
CA ASP A 72 -6.06 -17.61 -10.69
C ASP A 72 -5.92 -18.04 -9.23
N ASP A 73 -4.96 -18.94 -8.94
CA ASP A 73 -4.68 -19.37 -7.55
C ASP A 73 -3.78 -18.40 -6.77
N TRP A 74 -2.92 -17.62 -7.45
CA TRP A 74 -1.93 -16.77 -6.81
C TRP A 74 -2.51 -15.68 -5.87
N PRO A 75 -3.69 -15.07 -6.10
CA PRO A 75 -4.26 -14.08 -5.20
C PRO A 75 -4.56 -14.68 -3.82
N SER A 76 -4.88 -15.97 -3.74
CA SER A 76 -5.24 -16.65 -2.48
C SER A 76 -4.14 -16.66 -1.42
N ALA A 77 -2.88 -16.48 -1.85
CA ALA A 77 -1.73 -16.35 -0.95
C ALA A 77 -1.61 -14.95 -0.31
N THR A 78 -2.25 -13.92 -0.88
CA THR A 78 -2.09 -12.52 -0.49
C THR A 78 -2.50 -12.28 0.97
N ARG A 79 -1.54 -11.81 1.78
CA ARG A 79 -1.78 -11.40 3.18
C ARG A 79 -2.03 -9.90 3.35
N ARG A 80 -1.35 -9.05 2.58
CA ARG A 80 -1.42 -7.59 2.73
C ARG A 80 -1.80 -6.93 1.41
N LEU A 81 -2.91 -6.19 1.43
CA LEU A 81 -3.44 -5.47 0.28
C LEU A 81 -3.30 -3.97 0.51
N ALA A 82 -2.75 -3.24 -0.46
CA ALA A 82 -2.70 -1.79 -0.42
C ALA A 82 -3.51 -1.21 -1.59
N LEU A 83 -4.43 -0.29 -1.30
CA LEU A 83 -5.39 0.24 -2.27
C LEU A 83 -5.08 1.69 -2.58
N ALA A 84 -5.07 2.06 -3.86
CA ALA A 84 -5.12 3.47 -4.22
C ALA A 84 -6.42 4.10 -3.71
N LEU A 85 -6.38 5.35 -3.25
CA LEU A 85 -7.56 6.09 -2.78
C LEU A 85 -8.82 5.91 -3.67
N PRO A 86 -8.78 6.05 -5.01
CA PRO A 86 -9.98 5.90 -5.86
C PRO A 86 -10.49 4.46 -6.04
N VAL A 87 -9.79 3.47 -5.49
CA VAL A 87 -10.18 2.04 -5.50
C VAL A 87 -11.05 1.69 -4.30
N VAL A 88 -10.86 2.39 -3.18
CA VAL A 88 -11.59 2.15 -1.93
C VAL A 88 -13.11 2.30 -2.14
N ASP A 89 -13.50 3.27 -2.95
CA ASP A 89 -14.90 3.61 -3.23
C ASP A 89 -15.55 2.77 -4.35
N ARG A 90 -14.90 1.71 -4.86
CA ARG A 90 -15.36 0.95 -6.05
C ARG A 90 -16.56 0.01 -5.79
N GLY A 91 -17.31 0.22 -4.71
CA GLY A 91 -18.55 -0.49 -4.39
C GLY A 91 -18.35 -1.99 -4.19
N VAL A 92 -19.32 -2.79 -4.67
CA VAL A 92 -19.40 -4.24 -4.40
C VAL A 92 -18.24 -5.09 -4.94
N TRP A 93 -17.48 -4.60 -5.92
CA TRP A 93 -16.44 -5.38 -6.60
C TRP A 93 -15.26 -5.76 -5.69
N LEU A 94 -14.87 -4.87 -4.78
CA LEU A 94 -13.76 -5.11 -3.86
C LEU A 94 -14.12 -6.18 -2.81
N PRO A 95 -15.28 -6.11 -2.10
CA PRO A 95 -15.78 -7.20 -1.26
C PRO A 95 -15.92 -8.55 -1.99
N ILE A 96 -16.31 -8.57 -3.27
CA ILE A 96 -16.37 -9.80 -4.07
C ILE A 96 -14.97 -10.36 -4.29
N ALA A 97 -14.00 -9.55 -4.76
CA ALA A 97 -12.62 -9.98 -4.96
C ALA A 97 -11.98 -10.50 -3.66
N MET A 98 -12.31 -9.90 -2.51
CA MET A 98 -11.85 -10.33 -1.19
C MET A 98 -12.33 -11.72 -0.76
N LYS A 99 -13.42 -12.27 -1.34
CA LYS A 99 -13.82 -13.68 -1.10
C LYS A 99 -12.72 -14.68 -1.45
N HIS A 100 -11.84 -14.30 -2.39
CA HIS A 100 -10.77 -15.14 -2.93
C HIS A 100 -9.42 -14.92 -2.24
N LEU A 101 -9.39 -14.14 -1.15
CA LEU A 101 -8.19 -13.80 -0.38
C LEU A 101 -8.29 -14.39 1.05
N PRO A 102 -8.35 -15.72 1.22
CA PRO A 102 -8.60 -16.35 2.53
C PRO A 102 -7.48 -16.13 3.56
N ARG A 103 -6.32 -15.64 3.12
CA ARG A 103 -5.16 -15.30 3.97
C ARG A 103 -5.01 -13.80 4.24
N LEU A 104 -5.97 -12.97 3.85
CA LEU A 104 -5.86 -11.52 4.00
C LEU A 104 -5.87 -11.11 5.49
N GLU A 105 -4.82 -10.40 5.90
CA GLU A 105 -4.54 -9.93 7.25
C GLU A 105 -4.60 -8.40 7.36
N SER A 106 -4.25 -7.66 6.30
CA SER A 106 -4.38 -6.19 6.29
C SER A 106 -4.83 -5.58 4.96
N ILE A 107 -5.53 -4.45 5.10
CA ILE A 107 -5.90 -3.53 4.02
C ILE A 107 -5.34 -2.15 4.36
N SER A 108 -4.51 -1.58 3.49
CA SER A 108 -3.94 -0.25 3.68
C SER A 108 -4.42 0.71 2.58
N ILE A 109 -4.94 1.88 2.94
CA ILE A 109 -5.28 2.92 1.97
C ILE A 109 -4.04 3.78 1.71
N VAL A 110 -3.63 3.89 0.43
CA VAL A 110 -2.46 4.65 0.01
C VAL A 110 -2.87 6.07 -0.39
N TYR A 111 -2.40 7.05 0.37
CA TYR A 111 -2.63 8.47 0.11
C TYR A 111 -1.46 9.09 -0.68
N PRO A 112 -1.74 10.01 -1.63
CA PRO A 112 -0.72 10.64 -2.48
C PRO A 112 0.19 11.64 -1.77
N LYS A 113 -0.24 12.21 -0.64
CA LYS A 113 0.50 13.20 0.14
C LYS A 113 0.22 13.09 1.65
N THR A 114 1.09 13.71 2.44
CA THR A 114 1.13 13.62 3.91
C THR A 114 0.54 14.84 4.63
N ALA A 115 0.03 15.83 3.88
CA ALA A 115 -0.66 17.00 4.40
C ALA A 115 -1.53 17.66 3.30
N GLY A 116 -2.53 18.44 3.71
CA GLY A 116 -3.41 19.23 2.84
C GLY A 116 -4.64 18.47 2.31
N ASP A 117 -5.42 19.13 1.46
CA ASP A 117 -6.62 18.58 0.84
C ASP A 117 -6.26 17.66 -0.34
N ILE A 118 -6.70 16.40 -0.28
CA ILE A 118 -6.52 15.35 -1.29
C ILE A 118 -7.84 15.14 -2.04
N ASP A 119 -7.85 15.26 -3.36
CA ASP A 119 -9.05 14.88 -4.12
C ASP A 119 -9.23 13.36 -4.13
N ARG A 120 -10.47 12.86 -3.95
CA ARG A 120 -10.76 11.42 -3.92
C ARG A 120 -10.36 10.67 -5.19
N LEU A 121 -10.22 11.35 -6.33
CA LEU A 121 -9.76 10.81 -7.61
C LEU A 121 -8.26 11.06 -7.84
N GLU A 122 -7.56 11.75 -6.92
CA GLU A 122 -6.14 12.06 -7.00
C GLU A 122 -5.32 10.77 -7.09
N ARG A 123 -4.50 10.69 -8.14
CA ARG A 123 -3.70 9.49 -8.41
C ARG A 123 -2.39 9.55 -7.64
N VAL A 124 -2.15 8.52 -6.83
CA VAL A 124 -0.82 8.27 -6.28
C VAL A 124 0.17 8.08 -7.42
N ALA A 125 1.16 8.96 -7.52
CA ALA A 125 2.26 8.84 -8.47
C ALA A 125 3.17 7.67 -8.05
N VAL A 126 2.90 6.47 -8.58
CA VAL A 126 3.79 5.31 -8.44
C VAL A 126 5.07 5.59 -9.25
N PRO A 127 6.26 5.69 -8.64
CA PRO A 127 7.49 5.95 -9.38
C PRO A 127 7.85 4.76 -10.25
N ARG A 128 8.12 4.99 -11.54
CA ARG A 128 8.54 3.94 -12.49
C ARG A 128 9.91 3.31 -12.19
N SER A 129 10.68 3.92 -11.30
CA SER A 129 12.03 3.50 -10.92
C SER A 129 12.39 4.03 -9.53
N GLY A 130 13.17 3.26 -8.78
CA GLY A 130 13.67 3.63 -7.45
C GLY A 130 12.88 3.02 -6.29
N TYR A 131 13.53 2.92 -5.13
CA TYR A 131 12.95 2.29 -3.94
C TYR A 131 12.03 3.25 -3.19
N ARG A 132 10.76 2.87 -3.03
CA ARG A 132 9.86 3.47 -2.03
C ARG A 132 9.25 2.39 -1.17
N VAL A 133 9.21 2.64 0.14
CA VAL A 133 8.49 1.80 1.10
C VAL A 133 7.11 2.41 1.32
N LEU A 134 6.07 1.57 1.40
CA LEU A 134 4.80 2.00 2.01
C LEU A 134 5.04 2.13 3.52
N ARG A 135 4.97 3.34 4.05
CA ARG A 135 5.04 3.57 5.50
C ARG A 135 3.68 4.03 6.03
N PRO A 136 3.34 3.70 7.29
CA PRO A 136 2.23 4.35 7.97
C PRO A 136 2.39 5.87 7.99
N LEU A 137 1.27 6.58 7.89
CA LEU A 137 1.22 8.01 8.24
C LEU A 137 1.32 8.16 9.75
N THR A 138 2.11 9.12 10.23
CA THR A 138 2.17 9.52 11.65
C THR A 138 0.85 10.18 12.06
N GLN A 139 0.57 10.31 13.37
CA GLN A 139 -0.67 10.97 13.80
C GLN A 139 -0.75 12.43 13.30
N GLU A 140 0.35 13.17 13.37
CA GLU A 140 0.45 14.54 12.84
C GLU A 140 0.14 14.61 11.33
N GLU A 141 0.62 13.66 10.53
CA GLU A 141 0.30 13.58 9.10
C GLU A 141 -1.16 13.18 8.85
N ARG A 142 -1.75 12.34 9.71
CA ARG A 142 -3.18 11.97 9.62
C ARG A 142 -4.07 13.18 9.89
N ASP A 143 -3.73 13.96 10.91
CA ASP A 143 -4.48 15.16 11.31
C ASP A 143 -4.28 16.32 10.30
N ALA A 144 -3.14 16.35 9.61
CA ALA A 144 -2.84 17.33 8.55
C ALA A 144 -3.53 17.03 7.19
N VAL A 145 -4.09 15.83 6.99
CA VAL A 145 -4.71 15.42 5.71
C VAL A 145 -6.24 15.47 5.78
N HIS A 146 -6.83 16.04 4.73
CA HIS A 146 -8.26 15.99 4.47
C HIS A 146 -8.50 15.37 3.09
N VAL A 147 -9.59 14.62 2.93
CA VAL A 147 -10.04 14.11 1.64
C VAL A 147 -11.23 14.93 1.17
N THR A 148 -11.20 15.39 -0.07
CA THR A 148 -12.25 16.18 -0.72
C THR A 148 -12.86 15.43 -1.88
N ALA A 149 -14.11 15.76 -2.18
CA ALA A 149 -14.78 15.41 -3.42
C ALA A 149 -15.52 16.62 -3.95
N ASP A 150 -15.37 16.89 -5.25
CA ASP A 150 -16.20 17.84 -5.98
C ASP A 150 -16.39 17.28 -7.41
N PHE A 151 -17.51 16.59 -7.63
CA PHE A 151 -17.81 15.98 -8.93
C PHE A 151 -19.32 15.81 -9.16
N TRP A 152 -19.71 15.70 -10.41
CA TRP A 152 -21.07 15.36 -10.81
C TRP A 152 -21.19 13.85 -11.01
N ALA A 153 -22.09 13.22 -10.27
CA ALA A 153 -22.46 11.82 -10.42
C ALA A 153 -23.69 11.70 -11.33
N GLU A 154 -23.55 10.98 -12.45
CA GLU A 154 -24.70 10.57 -13.24
C GLU A 154 -25.57 9.61 -12.42
N ASN A 155 -26.87 9.90 -12.31
CA ASN A 155 -27.86 8.95 -11.84
C ASN A 155 -29.09 8.96 -12.76
N ILE A 156 -29.93 7.94 -12.63
CA ILE A 156 -31.10 7.68 -13.49
C ILE A 156 -32.25 8.71 -13.37
N PHE A 157 -32.15 9.69 -12.47
CA PHE A 157 -33.16 10.73 -12.28
C PHE A 157 -32.63 12.12 -12.68
N ASP A 158 -31.53 12.58 -12.08
CA ASP A 158 -30.90 13.88 -12.37
C ASP A 158 -29.40 13.85 -11.98
N PRO A 159 -28.50 14.59 -12.65
CA PRO A 159 -27.10 14.71 -12.23
C PRO A 159 -26.96 15.19 -10.78
N LEU A 160 -26.32 14.40 -9.92
CA LEU A 160 -26.10 14.75 -8.52
C LEU A 160 -24.73 15.40 -8.34
N HIS A 161 -24.69 16.67 -7.92
CA HIS A 161 -23.45 17.30 -7.50
C HIS A 161 -23.03 16.78 -6.12
N VAL A 162 -21.89 16.09 -6.06
CA VAL A 162 -21.33 15.51 -4.84
C VAL A 162 -20.18 16.39 -4.39
N VAL A 163 -20.41 17.17 -3.33
CA VAL A 163 -19.40 18.00 -2.66
C VAL A 163 -19.25 17.57 -1.20
N TRP A 164 -18.05 17.21 -0.78
CA TRP A 164 -17.73 16.98 0.64
C TRP A 164 -16.24 17.16 0.95
N ARG A 165 -15.94 17.36 2.22
CA ARG A 165 -14.59 17.39 2.81
C ARG A 165 -14.63 16.59 4.11
N LYS A 166 -13.73 15.62 4.27
CA LYS A 166 -13.60 14.75 5.45
C LYS A 166 -12.17 14.83 5.97
N SER A 167 -11.97 14.72 7.27
CA SER A 167 -10.67 14.36 7.85
C SER A 167 -10.26 12.97 7.38
N LEU A 168 -8.97 12.63 7.51
CA LEU A 168 -8.48 11.31 7.15
C LEU A 168 -9.19 10.19 7.93
N SER A 169 -9.45 10.39 9.23
CA SER A 169 -10.13 9.43 10.09
C SER A 169 -11.57 9.18 9.64
N GLU A 170 -12.36 10.24 9.43
CA GLU A 170 -13.75 10.13 8.92
C GLU A 170 -13.81 9.43 7.56
N HIS A 171 -12.82 9.68 6.70
CA HIS A 171 -12.71 9.00 5.40
C HIS A 171 -12.43 7.48 5.57
N VAL A 172 -11.51 7.11 6.45
CA VAL A 172 -11.17 5.70 6.74
C VAL A 172 -12.34 4.95 7.37
N ASP A 173 -13.04 5.57 8.31
CA ASP A 173 -14.22 4.96 8.94
C ASP A 173 -15.37 4.81 7.95
N SER A 174 -15.61 5.82 7.09
CA SER A 174 -16.57 5.71 5.98
C SER A 174 -16.23 4.54 5.05
N ALA A 175 -14.96 4.41 4.66
CA ALA A 175 -14.48 3.33 3.80
C ALA A 175 -14.65 1.94 4.45
N ARG A 176 -14.38 1.83 5.76
CA ARG A 176 -14.59 0.61 6.53
C ARG A 176 -16.07 0.25 6.57
N ASP A 177 -16.96 1.22 6.79
CA ASP A 177 -18.40 1.01 6.84
C ASP A 177 -18.96 0.61 5.47
N ASP A 178 -18.58 1.30 4.39
CA ASP A 178 -18.98 0.95 3.02
C ASP A 178 -18.54 -0.46 2.62
N LEU A 179 -17.31 -0.86 2.97
CA LEU A 179 -16.83 -2.23 2.76
C LEU A 179 -17.62 -3.24 3.60
N SER A 180 -18.01 -2.89 4.83
CA SER A 180 -18.80 -3.73 5.73
C SER A 180 -20.24 -3.93 5.22
N VAL A 181 -20.89 -2.86 4.75
CA VAL A 181 -22.24 -2.89 4.18
C VAL A 181 -22.27 -3.69 2.89
N ASN A 182 -21.33 -3.45 1.97
CA ASN A 182 -21.24 -4.18 0.72
C ASN A 182 -20.87 -5.67 0.94
N ALA A 183 -20.00 -5.98 1.90
CA ALA A 183 -19.72 -7.36 2.30
C ALA A 183 -20.99 -8.11 2.76
N ARG A 184 -21.79 -7.50 3.65
CA ARG A 184 -23.07 -8.07 4.11
C ARG A 184 -24.06 -8.29 2.95
N ARG A 185 -24.20 -7.31 2.05
CA ARG A 185 -25.06 -7.41 0.86
C ARG A 185 -24.68 -8.59 -0.03
N GLU A 186 -23.39 -8.74 -0.30
CA GLU A 186 -22.84 -9.79 -1.17
C GLU A 186 -22.65 -11.15 -0.45
N LYS A 187 -23.13 -11.27 0.80
CA LYS A 187 -22.95 -12.45 1.67
C LYS A 187 -21.49 -12.90 1.75
N VAL A 188 -20.58 -11.92 1.74
CA VAL A 188 -19.17 -12.09 2.11
C VAL A 188 -19.12 -12.15 3.65
N PRO A 189 -18.27 -12.99 4.27
CA PRO A 189 -18.00 -12.88 5.71
C PRO A 189 -17.68 -11.43 6.08
N SER A 190 -18.29 -10.87 7.13
CA SER A 190 -18.04 -9.46 7.47
C SER A 190 -16.70 -9.33 8.21
N TRP A 191 -15.63 -9.29 7.41
CA TRP A 191 -14.23 -9.23 7.80
C TRP A 191 -13.90 -8.23 8.92
N SER A 192 -14.59 -7.09 8.93
CA SER A 192 -14.49 -6.02 9.93
C SER A 192 -15.23 -6.31 11.24
N HIS A 193 -16.41 -6.94 11.18
CA HIS A 193 -17.40 -6.91 12.27
C HIS A 193 -17.58 -8.26 12.98
N GLU A 194 -17.35 -9.39 12.32
CA GLU A 194 -17.52 -10.72 12.91
C GLU A 194 -16.19 -11.38 13.34
N THR A 195 -15.05 -10.90 12.82
CA THR A 195 -13.74 -11.53 13.10
C THR A 195 -12.71 -10.63 13.75
N GLN A 196 -12.81 -9.30 13.62
CA GLN A 196 -11.78 -8.32 14.03
C GLN A 196 -10.36 -8.65 13.53
N ARG A 197 -10.22 -9.50 12.50
CA ARG A 197 -8.92 -10.04 12.05
C ARG A 197 -8.16 -9.14 11.10
N LEU A 198 -8.85 -8.19 10.45
CA LEU A 198 -8.31 -7.41 9.36
C LEU A 198 -7.88 -6.02 9.84
N CYS A 199 -6.57 -5.82 9.88
CA CYS A 199 -5.95 -4.52 10.15
C CYS A 199 -6.28 -3.55 9.02
N PHE A 200 -6.69 -2.33 9.38
CA PHE A 200 -6.97 -1.25 8.44
C PHE A 200 -6.02 -0.10 8.71
N ASP A 201 -5.13 0.15 7.75
CA ASP A 201 -4.03 1.11 7.88
C ASP A 201 -4.15 2.25 6.89
N VAL A 202 -3.53 3.39 7.24
CA VAL A 202 -3.32 4.51 6.32
C VAL A 202 -1.83 4.70 6.08
N VAL A 203 -1.45 4.65 4.81
CA VAL A 203 -0.05 4.63 4.40
C VAL A 203 0.19 5.67 3.30
N CYS A 204 1.43 6.11 3.20
CA CYS A 204 1.93 6.84 2.05
C CYS A 204 3.15 6.12 1.48
N PHE A 205 3.53 6.49 0.25
CA PHE A 205 4.88 6.22 -0.19
C PHE A 205 5.84 7.18 0.51
N ASP A 206 6.85 6.63 1.18
CA ASP A 206 7.88 7.45 1.80
C ASP A 206 8.63 8.29 0.74
N ARG A 207 9.07 9.50 1.09
CA ARG A 207 9.87 10.35 0.19
C ARG A 207 11.33 9.87 0.18
N ILE A 208 12.02 10.10 -0.94
CA ILE A 208 13.46 9.86 -1.08
C ILE A 208 14.00 11.26 -0.89
N SER A 209 14.65 11.46 0.25
CA SER A 209 15.62 12.53 0.47
C SER A 209 16.82 12.33 -0.46
#